data_AF-A0A4Y5SUA1-F1
#
_entry.id   AF-A0A4Y5SUA1-F1
#
_cell.length_a   1.000
_cell.length_b   1.000
_cell.length_c   1.000
_cell.angle_alpha   90.00
_cell.angle_beta   90.00
_cell.angle_gamma   90.00
#
_symmetry.space_group_name_H-M   'P 1'
#
loop_
_entity.id
_entity.type
_entity.pdbx_description
1 polymer ?
#
loop_
_entity_poly.entity_id
_entity_poly.type
_entity_poly.pdbx_seq_one_letter_code
_entity_poly.pdbx_strand_id
1 'polypeptide(L)'
;MHVTHNGYTDPNNLKFENITIMGVTGAPVSVLVSDGTTTDALTESQVNYDSTRKVLYLRNLELELGKDYTVNWQDKYRNSRHFDCHPEAGSDQAKCEARGCIWKPSNVPNEPWCYYPDTHGYITGKVVETASGITVDIERNTAFPSQRSQSRDISKLRVEITYLSGKSLRWKIFDPSNARYEVPIPLDLPAMPETEENNRLYTVQIKNKPFGIQVIRKDTEEIIWDSAVPGFTFSDQLLEISTLLPSNYVYGFGETEHPSYNHDLSYHKYGLFAKDQPPGYKLNSYGLHPFYMGLEKSKNAHGVLL
;
A
#
# COMPACT_ATOMS: atom_id res chain seq x y z
N MET A 1 8.57 8.78 24.47
CA MET A 1 8.72 9.85 25.47
C MET A 1 10.20 9.98 25.73
N HIS A 2 10.77 11.17 25.54
CA HIS A 2 12.19 11.44 25.74
C HIS A 2 12.36 12.46 26.85
N VAL A 3 13.19 12.14 27.83
CA VAL A 3 13.46 12.92 29.03
C VAL A 3 14.53 13.96 28.71
N THR A 4 14.13 15.22 28.67
CA THR A 4 15.03 16.34 28.38
C THR A 4 15.87 16.78 29.59
N HIS A 5 15.47 16.38 30.81
CA HIS A 5 16.17 16.70 32.05
C HIS A 5 16.15 15.50 33.01
N ASN A 6 17.26 14.77 33.10
CA ASN A 6 17.39 13.52 33.87
C ASN A 6 18.14 13.70 35.22
N GLY A 7 17.84 14.80 35.95
CA GLY A 7 18.50 15.14 37.22
C GLY A 7 17.66 14.92 38.46
N TYR A 8 16.42 14.47 38.30
CA TYR A 8 15.45 14.30 39.38
C TYR A 8 15.43 12.83 39.85
N THR A 9 15.83 12.58 41.10
CA THR A 9 15.63 11.28 41.75
C THR A 9 14.31 11.32 42.49
N ASP A 10 13.34 10.53 42.04
CA ASP A 10 12.02 10.55 42.63
C ASP A 10 12.01 9.86 44.01
N PRO A 11 11.63 10.55 45.10
CA PRO A 11 11.62 9.96 46.44
C PRO A 11 10.37 9.10 46.72
N ASN A 12 9.37 9.11 45.84
CA ASN A 12 8.06 8.50 46.07
C ASN A 12 7.75 7.30 45.15
N ASN A 13 8.70 6.88 44.31
CA ASN A 13 8.53 5.82 43.31
C ASN A 13 7.28 6.01 42.43
N LEU A 14 7.02 7.23 41.98
CA LEU A 14 5.94 7.59 41.07
C LEU A 14 6.09 6.86 39.74
N LYS A 15 4.95 6.40 39.21
CA LYS A 15 4.86 5.70 37.95
C LYS A 15 3.76 6.26 37.07
N PHE A 16 3.96 6.20 35.76
CA PHE A 16 2.91 6.45 34.78
C PHE A 16 2.09 5.18 34.60
N GLU A 17 0.82 5.25 35.04
CA GLU A 17 -0.12 4.13 34.94
C GLU A 17 -0.95 4.13 33.67
N ASN A 18 -1.10 5.30 33.04
CA ASN A 18 -2.06 5.51 31.96
C ASN A 18 -1.43 6.29 30.81
N ILE A 19 -1.56 5.76 29.59
CA ILE A 19 -1.23 6.47 28.36
C ILE A 19 -2.47 6.48 27.47
N THR A 20 -2.84 7.66 26.98
CA THR A 20 -3.94 7.81 26.00
C THR A 20 -3.36 8.29 24.68
N ILE A 21 -3.59 7.52 23.62
CA ILE A 21 -3.09 7.80 22.28
C ILE A 21 -4.30 8.11 21.41
N MET A 22 -4.35 9.33 20.88
CA MET A 22 -5.43 9.80 20.01
C MET A 22 -5.07 9.59 18.54
N GLY A 23 -6.08 9.31 17.71
CA GLY A 23 -5.91 9.16 16.26
C GLY A 23 -5.41 7.79 15.82
N VAL A 24 -5.50 6.76 16.68
CA VAL A 24 -5.17 5.38 16.30
C VAL A 24 -6.27 4.86 15.39
N THR A 25 -5.93 4.46 14.17
CA THR A 25 -6.91 4.16 13.10
C THR A 25 -7.60 2.81 13.27
N GLY A 26 -6.99 1.88 14.00
CA GLY A 26 -7.52 0.54 14.25
C GLY A 26 -7.08 -0.04 15.59
N ALA A 27 -7.79 -1.08 16.07
CA ALA A 27 -7.37 -1.79 17.26
C ALA A 27 -5.98 -2.43 17.03
N PRO A 28 -5.00 -2.22 17.92
CA PRO A 28 -3.70 -2.87 17.78
C PRO A 28 -3.80 -4.37 18.07
N VAL A 29 -2.99 -5.19 17.38
CA VAL A 29 -2.78 -6.61 17.68
C VAL A 29 -1.96 -6.77 18.95
N SER A 30 -0.96 -5.90 19.10
CA SER A 30 -0.03 -5.90 20.21
C SER A 30 0.45 -4.49 20.46
N VAL A 31 0.74 -4.21 21.73
CA VAL A 31 1.36 -2.97 22.18
C VAL A 31 2.60 -3.36 22.97
N LEU A 32 3.74 -2.78 22.59
CA LEU A 32 5.03 -2.99 23.20
C LEU A 32 5.48 -1.69 23.88
N VAL A 33 6.02 -1.81 25.08
CA VAL A 33 6.66 -0.70 25.79
C VAL A 33 8.12 -1.07 26.02
N SER A 34 9.04 -0.17 25.64
CA SER A 34 10.47 -0.36 25.83
C SER A 34 11.08 0.82 26.57
N ASP A 35 12.01 0.53 27.49
CA ASP A 35 12.81 1.53 28.20
C ASP A 35 14.20 1.78 27.55
N GLY A 36 14.43 1.21 26.36
CA GLY A 36 15.71 1.23 25.66
C GLY A 36 16.62 0.03 25.97
N THR A 37 16.34 -0.73 27.03
CA THR A 37 17.08 -1.96 27.40
C THR A 37 16.20 -3.21 27.37
N THR A 38 14.98 -3.13 27.88
CA THR A 38 13.97 -4.19 27.85
C THR A 38 12.80 -3.78 26.96
N THR A 39 12.03 -4.77 26.50
CA THR A 39 10.81 -4.55 25.72
C THR A 39 9.76 -5.54 26.19
N ASP A 40 8.69 -5.00 26.76
CA ASP A 40 7.60 -5.79 27.34
C ASP A 40 6.32 -5.63 26.51
N ALA A 41 5.60 -6.72 26.32
CA ALA A 41 4.31 -6.72 25.66
C ALA A 41 3.19 -6.49 26.68
N LEU A 42 2.29 -5.55 26.39
CA LEU A 42 1.12 -5.31 27.21
C LEU A 42 0.08 -6.43 27.03
N THR A 43 -0.58 -6.77 28.13
CA THR A 43 -1.66 -7.76 28.17
C THR A 43 -2.98 -7.20 27.64
N GLU A 44 -3.92 -8.06 27.24
CA GLU A 44 -5.23 -7.63 26.74
C GLU A 44 -6.01 -6.76 27.74
N SER A 45 -5.84 -6.97 29.04
CA SER A 45 -6.49 -6.15 30.07
C SER A 45 -5.90 -4.75 30.21
N GLN A 46 -4.67 -4.54 29.76
CA GLN A 46 -3.99 -3.24 29.77
C GLN A 46 -4.30 -2.40 28.52
N VAL A 47 -4.91 -2.99 27.50
CA VAL A 47 -5.11 -2.34 26.19
C VAL A 47 -6.60 -2.24 25.87
N ASN A 48 -7.11 -1.02 25.74
CA ASN A 48 -8.50 -0.77 25.34
C ASN A 48 -8.55 0.21 24.17
N TYR A 49 -9.24 -0.15 23.09
CA TYR A 49 -9.39 0.71 21.92
C TYR A 49 -10.85 1.12 21.72
N ASP A 50 -11.11 2.43 21.71
CA ASP A 50 -12.39 3.03 21.34
C ASP A 50 -12.40 3.31 19.84
N SER A 51 -13.12 2.45 19.10
CA SER A 51 -13.23 2.51 17.64
C SER A 51 -14.03 3.72 17.13
N THR A 52 -14.88 4.30 17.98
CA THR A 52 -15.72 5.47 17.63
C THR A 52 -14.90 6.74 17.73
N ARG A 53 -14.14 6.89 18.82
CA ARG A 53 -13.31 8.06 19.07
C ARG A 53 -11.92 7.98 18.45
N LYS A 54 -11.52 6.80 17.94
CA LYS A 54 -10.17 6.52 17.43
C LYS A 54 -9.10 6.76 18.51
N VAL A 55 -9.36 6.27 19.73
CA VAL A 55 -8.49 6.46 20.89
C VAL A 55 -8.06 5.12 21.46
N LEU A 56 -6.76 4.96 21.69
CA LEU A 56 -6.17 3.81 22.36
C LEU A 56 -5.80 4.19 23.79
N TYR A 57 -6.38 3.48 24.75
CA TYR A 57 -6.11 3.58 26.18
C TYR A 57 -5.21 2.45 26.62
N LEU A 58 -4.06 2.79 27.18
CA LEU A 58 -3.15 1.88 27.84
C LEU A 58 -3.25 2.13 29.35
N ARG A 59 -3.57 1.09 30.12
CA ARG A 59 -3.91 1.16 31.56
C ARG A 59 -3.00 0.23 32.36
N ASN A 60 -2.91 0.48 33.66
CA ASN A 60 -2.14 -0.35 34.61
C ASN A 60 -0.69 -0.55 34.16
N LEU A 61 -0.06 0.52 33.71
CA LEU A 61 1.36 0.56 33.38
C LEU A 61 2.19 0.83 34.64
N GLU A 62 3.44 0.42 34.64
CA GLU A 62 4.35 0.57 35.78
C GLU A 62 5.63 1.33 35.36
N LEU A 63 5.48 2.40 34.56
CA LEU A 63 6.61 3.11 33.97
C LEU A 63 7.16 4.15 34.94
N GLU A 64 8.40 3.99 35.39
CA GLU A 64 9.04 4.84 36.39
C GLU A 64 9.25 6.28 35.87
N LEU A 65 8.96 7.26 36.73
CA LEU A 65 9.19 8.65 36.42
C LEU A 65 10.68 8.94 36.17
N GLY A 66 11.00 9.67 35.10
CA GLY A 66 12.36 10.10 34.78
C GLY A 66 13.14 9.19 33.83
N LYS A 67 12.53 8.10 33.32
CA LYS A 67 13.11 7.24 32.28
C LYS A 67 12.51 7.50 30.90
N ASP A 68 13.29 7.19 29.88
CA ASP A 68 12.84 7.19 28.49
C ASP A 68 11.99 5.94 28.22
N TYR A 69 10.86 6.12 27.53
CA TYR A 69 10.01 5.01 27.11
C TYR A 69 9.55 5.19 25.67
N THR A 70 9.57 4.10 24.92
CA THR A 70 8.98 4.02 23.58
C THR A 70 7.80 3.08 23.60
N VAL A 71 6.62 3.57 23.19
CA VAL A 71 5.42 2.76 23.01
C VAL A 71 5.24 2.52 21.52
N ASN A 72 5.27 1.26 21.12
CA ASN A 72 5.04 0.81 19.76
C ASN A 72 3.79 -0.05 19.72
N TRP A 73 2.97 0.06 18.68
CA TRP A 73 1.83 -0.83 18.49
C TRP A 73 1.75 -1.30 17.05
N GLN A 74 1.34 -2.55 16.86
CA GLN A 74 1.07 -3.12 15.55
C GLN A 74 -0.43 -3.01 15.27
N ASP A 75 -0.82 -2.22 14.27
CA ASP A 75 -2.23 -2.19 13.85
C ASP A 75 -2.65 -3.57 13.32
N LYS A 76 -3.83 -4.06 13.73
CA LYS A 76 -4.45 -5.31 13.25
C LYS A 76 -4.63 -5.38 11.74
N TYR A 77 -4.63 -4.23 11.08
CA TYR A 77 -4.81 -4.09 9.65
C TYR A 77 -3.50 -3.96 8.86
N ARG A 78 -2.34 -3.91 9.54
CA ARG A 78 -1.08 -3.53 8.88
C ARG A 78 -0.36 -4.67 8.17
N ASN A 79 -0.67 -5.93 8.49
CA ASN A 79 0.14 -7.07 8.08
C ASN A 79 -0.60 -8.13 7.23
N SER A 80 -1.90 -7.98 6.99
CA SER A 80 -2.59 -8.85 6.03
C SER A 80 -2.17 -8.45 4.62
N ARG A 81 -1.18 -9.16 4.06
CA ARG A 81 -0.83 -9.09 2.63
C ARG A 81 -1.78 -9.92 1.77
N HIS A 82 -3.05 -9.99 2.18
CA HIS A 82 -4.07 -10.75 1.46
C HIS A 82 -4.65 -9.87 0.36
N PHE A 83 -4.18 -10.09 -0.86
CA PHE A 83 -4.72 -9.48 -2.07
C PHE A 83 -5.84 -10.36 -2.60
N ASP A 84 -7.05 -9.80 -2.69
CA ASP A 84 -8.29 -10.52 -3.00
C ASP A 84 -8.22 -11.20 -4.39
N CYS A 85 -8.22 -12.53 -4.39
CA CYS A 85 -8.18 -13.33 -5.63
C CYS A 85 -9.60 -13.61 -6.20
N HIS A 86 -10.64 -13.24 -5.45
CA HIS A 86 -12.02 -13.46 -5.86
C HIS A 86 -12.90 -12.23 -5.52
N PRO A 87 -12.63 -11.06 -6.15
CA PRO A 87 -13.29 -9.81 -5.82
C PRO A 87 -14.77 -9.73 -6.21
N GLU A 88 -15.25 -10.61 -7.08
CA GLU A 88 -16.67 -10.79 -7.39
C GLU A 88 -17.41 -11.62 -6.33
N ALA A 89 -18.73 -11.48 -6.32
CA ALA A 89 -19.59 -12.13 -5.33
C ALA A 89 -19.54 -13.67 -5.39
N GLY A 90 -19.83 -14.31 -4.25
CA GLY A 90 -19.98 -15.76 -4.16
C GLY A 90 -18.67 -16.53 -4.11
N SER A 91 -17.65 -15.96 -3.48
CA SER A 91 -16.38 -16.64 -3.15
C SER A 91 -16.62 -17.79 -2.17
N ASP A 92 -16.03 -18.96 -2.47
CA ASP A 92 -15.99 -20.14 -1.61
C ASP A 92 -14.64 -20.85 -1.76
N GLN A 93 -14.37 -21.83 -0.88
CA GLN A 93 -13.09 -22.54 -0.88
C GLN A 93 -12.78 -23.20 -2.23
N ALA A 94 -13.75 -23.91 -2.81
CA ALA A 94 -13.55 -24.65 -4.04
C ALA A 94 -13.25 -23.72 -5.23
N LYS A 95 -13.97 -22.60 -5.36
CA LYS A 95 -13.71 -21.59 -6.39
C LYS A 95 -12.38 -20.89 -6.19
N CYS A 96 -11.99 -20.64 -4.94
CA CYS A 96 -10.70 -20.04 -4.63
C CYS A 96 -9.53 -20.94 -5.05
N GLU A 97 -9.57 -22.21 -4.63
CA GLU A 97 -8.53 -23.19 -4.93
C GLU A 97 -8.49 -23.51 -6.44
N ALA A 98 -9.63 -23.51 -7.13
CA ALA A 98 -9.70 -23.66 -8.59
C ALA A 98 -8.96 -22.55 -9.35
N ARG A 99 -8.77 -21.36 -8.74
CA ARG A 99 -7.94 -20.27 -9.29
C ARG A 99 -6.46 -20.37 -8.91
N GLY A 100 -6.08 -21.44 -8.22
CA GLY A 100 -4.74 -21.59 -7.65
C GLY A 100 -4.46 -20.60 -6.52
N CYS A 101 -5.50 -20.12 -5.83
CA CYS A 101 -5.41 -19.19 -4.72
C CYS A 101 -5.55 -19.86 -3.35
N ILE A 102 -5.27 -19.13 -2.29
CA ILE A 102 -5.26 -19.64 -0.92
C ILE A 102 -6.57 -19.26 -0.25
N TRP A 103 -7.29 -20.26 0.27
CA TRP A 103 -8.45 -20.06 1.10
C TRP A 103 -8.09 -20.13 2.59
N LYS A 104 -8.31 -19.03 3.31
CA LYS A 104 -8.13 -18.95 4.77
C LYS A 104 -9.18 -18.01 5.37
N PRO A 105 -10.14 -18.52 6.15
CA PRO A 105 -11.10 -17.67 6.85
C PRO A 105 -10.39 -16.66 7.76
N SER A 106 -10.93 -15.44 7.79
CA SER A 106 -10.47 -14.37 8.68
C SER A 106 -11.61 -13.81 9.52
N ASN A 107 -11.28 -13.43 10.75
CA ASN A 107 -12.14 -12.70 11.68
C ASN A 107 -12.01 -11.17 11.54
N VAL A 108 -11.17 -10.68 10.61
CA VAL A 108 -11.07 -9.25 10.30
C VAL A 108 -12.20 -8.89 9.33
N PRO A 109 -13.03 -7.88 9.63
CA PRO A 109 -14.08 -7.45 8.72
C PRO A 109 -13.53 -7.10 7.34
N ASN A 110 -14.17 -7.60 6.28
CA ASN A 110 -13.86 -7.36 4.88
C ASN A 110 -12.48 -7.84 4.37
N GLU A 111 -11.67 -8.49 5.21
CA GLU A 111 -10.44 -9.14 4.75
C GLU A 111 -10.77 -10.33 3.83
N PRO A 112 -10.16 -10.43 2.64
CA PRO A 112 -10.48 -11.50 1.71
C PRO A 112 -10.03 -12.86 2.25
N TRP A 113 -10.98 -13.80 2.32
CA TRP A 113 -10.68 -15.18 2.67
C TRP A 113 -9.98 -15.93 1.53
N CYS A 114 -10.20 -15.49 0.28
CA CYS A 114 -9.51 -15.99 -0.89
C CYS A 114 -8.48 -14.97 -1.37
N TYR A 115 -7.19 -15.29 -1.29
CA TYR A 115 -6.13 -14.36 -1.68
C TYR A 115 -5.03 -14.99 -2.51
N TYR A 116 -4.29 -14.14 -3.22
CA TYR A 116 -3.21 -14.56 -4.09
C TYR A 116 -2.03 -15.16 -3.33
N PRO A 117 -1.43 -16.27 -3.80
CA PRO A 117 -0.14 -16.74 -3.33
C PRO A 117 0.96 -15.71 -3.60
N ASP A 118 1.98 -15.62 -2.74
CA ASP A 118 3.01 -14.57 -2.78
C ASP A 118 3.74 -14.41 -4.11
N THR A 119 3.83 -15.47 -4.92
CA THR A 119 4.55 -15.45 -6.21
C THR A 119 3.62 -15.36 -7.42
N HIS A 120 2.32 -15.12 -7.20
CA HIS A 120 1.33 -14.95 -8.25
C HIS A 120 1.56 -13.67 -9.05
N GLY A 121 1.40 -13.74 -10.38
CA GLY A 121 1.53 -12.61 -11.29
C GLY A 121 2.55 -12.89 -12.40
N TYR A 122 3.45 -11.95 -12.64
CA TYR A 122 4.49 -12.03 -13.67
C TYR A 122 5.86 -12.21 -13.03
N ILE A 123 6.81 -12.71 -13.81
CA ILE A 123 8.23 -12.83 -13.45
C ILE A 123 9.06 -11.98 -14.40
N THR A 124 10.19 -11.45 -13.91
CA THR A 124 11.07 -10.63 -14.75
C THR A 124 11.93 -11.49 -15.65
N GLY A 125 11.96 -11.14 -16.93
CA GLY A 125 12.97 -11.58 -17.88
C GLY A 125 14.13 -10.60 -17.94
N LYS A 126 14.49 -10.20 -19.16
CA LYS A 126 15.63 -9.30 -19.42
C LYS A 126 15.31 -7.88 -18.93
N VAL A 127 16.16 -7.36 -18.04
CA VAL A 127 16.20 -5.96 -17.62
C VAL A 127 17.29 -5.23 -18.40
N VAL A 128 16.96 -4.10 -19.00
CA VAL A 128 17.89 -3.19 -19.66
C VAL A 128 17.75 -1.83 -19.01
N GLU A 129 18.81 -1.38 -18.35
CA GLU A 129 18.87 -0.08 -17.69
C GLU A 129 19.77 0.87 -18.48
N THR A 130 19.32 2.12 -18.59
CA THR A 130 20.00 3.21 -19.32
C THR A 130 19.91 4.48 -18.48
N ALA A 131 20.72 5.50 -18.82
CA ALA A 131 20.65 6.79 -18.13
C ALA A 131 19.25 7.43 -18.19
N SER A 132 18.46 7.16 -19.25
CA SER A 132 17.12 7.70 -19.47
C SER A 132 15.97 6.88 -18.85
N GLY A 133 16.23 5.67 -18.39
CA GLY A 133 15.16 4.77 -17.95
C GLY A 133 15.49 3.28 -17.97
N ILE A 134 14.46 2.47 -17.72
CA ILE A 134 14.53 1.00 -17.63
C ILE A 134 13.52 0.37 -18.59
N THR A 135 13.95 -0.64 -19.34
CA THR A 135 13.07 -1.54 -20.09
C THR A 135 13.15 -2.94 -19.52
N VAL A 136 11.99 -3.56 -19.24
CA VAL A 136 11.91 -4.93 -18.73
C VAL A 136 10.91 -5.74 -19.53
N ASP A 137 11.31 -6.88 -20.05
CA ASP A 137 10.37 -7.88 -20.55
C ASP A 137 9.92 -8.76 -19.37
N ILE A 138 8.61 -8.93 -19.19
CA ILE A 138 8.03 -9.76 -18.13
C ILE A 138 7.14 -10.84 -18.72
N GLU A 139 7.13 -12.01 -18.09
CA GLU A 139 6.35 -13.16 -18.54
C GLU A 139 5.40 -13.63 -17.44
N ARG A 140 4.19 -14.03 -17.82
CA ARG A 140 3.19 -14.54 -16.89
C ARG A 140 3.72 -15.80 -16.20
N ASN A 141 3.61 -15.86 -14.88
CA ASN A 141 4.02 -17.02 -14.10
C ASN A 141 3.04 -18.20 -14.34
N THR A 142 3.47 -19.19 -15.12
CA THR A 142 2.67 -20.37 -15.47
C THR A 142 2.55 -21.40 -14.34
N ALA A 143 3.18 -21.19 -13.19
CA ALA A 143 2.95 -22.01 -11.99
C ALA A 143 1.50 -21.86 -11.46
N PHE A 144 0.78 -20.82 -11.88
CA PHE A 144 -0.60 -20.56 -11.51
C PHE A 144 -1.53 -20.63 -12.73
N PRO A 145 -2.74 -21.22 -12.58
CA PRO A 145 -3.72 -21.30 -13.66
C PRO A 145 -4.22 -19.91 -14.07
N SER A 146 -4.86 -19.82 -15.23
CA SER A 146 -5.62 -18.63 -15.57
C SER A 146 -6.82 -18.49 -14.64
N GLN A 147 -6.96 -17.32 -14.01
CA GLN A 147 -7.91 -17.13 -12.93
C GLN A 147 -9.31 -16.77 -13.43
N ARG A 148 -9.40 -16.25 -14.66
CA ARG A 148 -10.64 -15.74 -15.25
C ARG A 148 -10.78 -16.22 -16.68
N SER A 149 -11.71 -17.15 -16.91
CA SER A 149 -11.95 -17.71 -18.23
C SER A 149 -12.52 -16.70 -19.26
N GLN A 150 -13.13 -15.62 -18.79
CA GLN A 150 -13.80 -14.63 -19.66
C GLN A 150 -12.85 -13.59 -20.27
N SER A 151 -11.62 -13.47 -19.74
CA SER A 151 -10.64 -12.49 -20.21
C SER A 151 -9.31 -13.20 -20.44
N ARG A 152 -8.85 -13.22 -21.69
CA ARG A 152 -7.62 -13.91 -22.06
C ARG A 152 -6.39 -13.22 -21.46
N ASP A 153 -5.59 -13.97 -20.71
CA ASP A 153 -4.32 -13.49 -20.15
C ASP A 153 -3.30 -13.18 -21.26
N ILE A 154 -2.49 -12.13 -21.07
CA ILE A 154 -1.43 -11.75 -22.01
C ILE A 154 -0.08 -12.28 -21.51
N SER A 155 0.43 -13.36 -22.10
CA SER A 155 1.60 -14.06 -21.52
C SER A 155 2.90 -13.26 -21.47
N LYS A 156 3.10 -12.31 -22.38
CA LYS A 156 4.34 -11.52 -22.51
C LYS A 156 4.02 -10.04 -22.55
N LEU A 157 4.66 -9.27 -21.68
CA LEU A 157 4.49 -7.83 -21.61
C LEU A 157 5.86 -7.15 -21.59
N ARG A 158 5.85 -5.88 -21.97
CA ARG A 158 6.98 -4.98 -21.82
C ARG A 158 6.63 -3.86 -20.84
N VAL A 159 7.59 -3.58 -19.97
CA VAL A 159 7.59 -2.45 -19.04
C VAL A 159 8.60 -1.44 -19.54
N GLU A 160 8.18 -0.18 -19.68
CA GLU A 160 9.04 0.95 -20.00
C GLU A 160 8.93 1.98 -18.90
N ILE A 161 10.06 2.33 -18.28
CA ILE A 161 10.19 3.36 -17.26
C ILE A 161 11.05 4.48 -17.85
N THR A 162 10.52 5.69 -17.91
CA THR A 162 11.23 6.89 -18.39
C THR A 162 11.41 7.87 -17.23
N TYR A 163 12.63 8.31 -17.00
CA TYR A 163 12.93 9.36 -16.01
C TYR A 163 12.60 10.72 -16.60
N LEU A 164 11.38 11.22 -16.38
CA LEU A 164 10.90 12.45 -17.02
C LEU A 164 11.63 13.70 -16.51
N SER A 165 11.84 13.80 -15.20
CA SER A 165 12.53 14.92 -14.56
C SER A 165 13.17 14.48 -13.25
N GLY A 166 13.87 15.40 -12.58
CA GLY A 166 14.36 15.18 -11.22
C GLY A 166 13.28 14.80 -10.20
N LYS A 167 11.99 15.06 -10.48
CA LYS A 167 10.87 14.85 -9.55
C LYS A 167 9.78 13.91 -10.07
N SER A 168 9.85 13.51 -11.33
CA SER A 168 8.82 12.68 -11.95
C SER A 168 9.41 11.62 -12.87
N LEU A 169 8.75 10.47 -12.90
CA LEU A 169 8.98 9.38 -13.83
C LEU A 169 7.65 8.93 -14.40
N ARG A 170 7.68 8.22 -15.51
CA ARG A 170 6.53 7.52 -16.08
C ARG A 170 6.90 6.07 -16.27
N TRP A 171 6.01 5.16 -15.88
CA TRP A 171 6.10 3.77 -16.28
C TRP A 171 4.87 3.37 -17.09
N LYS A 172 5.05 2.46 -18.04
CA LYS A 172 4.00 1.91 -18.89
C LYS A 172 4.21 0.41 -19.00
N ILE A 173 3.13 -0.37 -18.87
CA ILE A 173 3.12 -1.81 -19.10
C ILE A 173 2.19 -2.10 -20.27
N PHE A 174 2.67 -2.81 -21.29
CA PHE A 174 1.90 -3.05 -22.52
C PHE A 174 2.24 -4.39 -23.17
N ASP A 175 1.34 -4.85 -24.06
CA ASP A 175 1.60 -5.98 -24.96
C ASP A 175 2.43 -5.48 -26.16
N PRO A 176 3.69 -5.91 -26.32
CA PRO A 176 4.53 -5.48 -27.44
C PRO A 176 4.11 -6.09 -28.78
N SER A 177 3.29 -7.14 -28.78
CA SER A 177 2.83 -7.85 -29.98
C SER A 177 1.51 -7.31 -30.51
N ASN A 178 0.67 -6.74 -29.65
CA ASN A 178 -0.65 -6.24 -30.02
C ASN A 178 -0.88 -4.86 -29.39
N ALA A 179 -1.05 -3.84 -30.23
CA ALA A 179 -1.42 -2.52 -29.76
C ALA A 179 -2.78 -2.57 -29.06
N ARG A 180 -2.87 -1.93 -27.89
CA ARG A 180 -4.11 -1.79 -27.10
C ARG A 180 -4.51 -0.33 -27.06
N TYR A 181 -5.75 -0.07 -26.66
CA TYR A 181 -6.23 1.30 -26.48
C TYR A 181 -5.35 2.06 -25.47
N GLU A 182 -4.86 3.23 -25.88
CA GLU A 182 -4.21 4.22 -25.04
C GLU A 182 -5.05 5.50 -25.08
N VAL A 183 -5.22 6.15 -23.93
CA VAL A 183 -6.05 7.35 -23.83
C VAL A 183 -5.46 8.43 -24.76
N PRO A 184 -6.21 8.91 -25.77
CA PRO A 184 -5.68 9.80 -26.80
C PRO A 184 -5.69 11.26 -26.33
N ILE A 185 -5.03 11.52 -25.20
CA ILE A 185 -4.85 12.87 -24.65
C ILE A 185 -3.43 13.37 -24.90
N PRO A 186 -3.25 14.62 -25.35
CA PRO A 186 -1.94 15.25 -25.36
C PRO A 186 -1.37 15.28 -23.94
N LEU A 187 -0.15 14.79 -23.77
CA LEU A 187 0.58 14.86 -22.52
C LEU A 187 1.62 15.97 -22.62
N ASP A 188 1.57 16.91 -21.69
CA ASP A 188 2.61 17.93 -21.52
C ASP A 188 3.78 17.33 -20.72
N LEU A 189 4.65 16.60 -21.42
CA LEU A 189 5.82 15.93 -20.83
C LEU A 189 7.11 16.66 -21.20
N PRO A 190 8.15 16.61 -20.34
CA PRO A 190 9.48 17.08 -20.70
C PRO A 190 9.96 16.47 -22.03
N ALA A 191 10.55 17.31 -22.89
CA ALA A 191 10.98 16.91 -24.22
C ALA A 191 12.14 15.89 -24.21
N MET A 192 12.94 15.88 -23.14
CA MET A 192 14.05 14.94 -22.93
C MET A 192 13.98 14.35 -21.53
N PRO A 193 14.37 13.07 -21.36
CA PRO A 193 14.52 12.46 -20.05
C PRO A 193 15.62 13.12 -19.20
N GLU A 194 15.48 13.06 -17.88
CA GLU A 194 16.51 13.37 -16.90
C GLU A 194 17.54 12.23 -16.86
N THR A 195 18.64 12.41 -17.57
CA THR A 195 19.70 11.39 -17.68
C THR A 195 20.69 11.42 -16.53
N GLU A 196 20.84 12.58 -15.87
CA GLU A 196 21.77 12.76 -14.75
C GLU A 196 21.16 12.21 -13.46
N GLU A 197 21.74 11.13 -12.94
CA GLU A 197 21.21 10.46 -11.76
C GLU A 197 21.15 11.35 -10.53
N ASN A 198 22.14 12.22 -10.33
CA ASN A 198 22.22 13.11 -9.18
C ASN A 198 21.12 14.19 -9.18
N ASN A 199 20.50 14.47 -10.32
CA ASN A 199 19.37 15.40 -10.41
C ASN A 199 18.03 14.75 -9.99
N ARG A 200 17.97 13.42 -9.93
CA ARG A 200 16.76 12.66 -9.57
C ARG A 200 16.63 12.51 -8.05
N LEU A 201 15.50 12.93 -7.50
CA LEU A 201 15.14 12.76 -6.08
C LEU A 201 14.69 11.33 -5.73
N TYR A 202 14.68 10.43 -6.71
CA TYR A 202 14.19 9.07 -6.57
C TYR A 202 15.14 8.07 -7.24
N THR A 203 15.06 6.81 -6.81
CA THR A 203 15.61 5.65 -7.51
C THR A 203 14.47 4.69 -7.85
N VAL A 204 14.72 3.83 -8.84
CA VAL A 204 13.77 2.80 -9.25
C VAL A 204 14.44 1.43 -9.14
N GLN A 205 13.75 0.46 -8.53
CA GLN A 205 14.20 -0.92 -8.47
C GLN A 205 13.15 -1.84 -9.11
N ILE A 206 13.63 -2.88 -9.79
CA ILE A 206 12.79 -3.94 -10.34
C ILE A 206 12.91 -5.18 -9.46
N LYS A 207 11.80 -5.73 -9.00
CA LYS A 207 11.73 -7.02 -8.30
C LYS A 207 11.30 -8.11 -9.26
N ASN A 208 11.78 -9.33 -9.01
CA ASN A 208 11.64 -10.46 -9.94
C ASN A 208 10.42 -11.36 -9.65
N LYS A 209 10.27 -11.83 -8.40
CA LYS A 209 9.29 -12.87 -8.06
C LYS A 209 8.52 -12.52 -6.77
N PRO A 210 7.31 -11.93 -6.88
CA PRO A 210 6.65 -11.52 -8.12
C PRO A 210 7.36 -10.31 -8.75
N PHE A 211 7.10 -10.07 -10.03
CA PHE A 211 7.51 -8.84 -10.69
C PHE A 211 6.90 -7.65 -9.96
N GLY A 212 7.69 -6.58 -9.77
CA GLY A 212 7.18 -5.31 -9.30
C GLY A 212 8.16 -4.16 -9.54
N ILE A 213 7.64 -2.95 -9.53
CA ILE A 213 8.42 -1.71 -9.59
C ILE A 213 8.40 -1.11 -8.19
N GLN A 214 9.57 -0.71 -7.72
CA GLN A 214 9.73 0.07 -6.48
C GLN A 214 10.28 1.45 -6.84
N VAL A 215 9.62 2.49 -6.34
CA VAL A 215 10.11 3.87 -6.40
C VAL A 215 10.51 4.27 -5.00
N ILE A 216 11.75 4.74 -4.84
CA ILE A 216 12.36 4.99 -3.54
C ILE A 216 12.84 6.43 -3.51
N ARG A 217 12.45 7.20 -2.50
CA ARG A 217 12.96 8.56 -2.29
C ARG A 217 14.41 8.49 -1.85
N LYS A 218 15.32 9.24 -2.50
CA LYS A 218 16.75 9.18 -2.19
C LYS A 218 17.08 9.70 -0.80
N ASP A 219 16.58 10.87 -0.45
CA ASP A 219 16.98 11.57 0.78
C ASP A 219 16.58 10.83 2.07
N THR A 220 15.54 10.00 2.01
CA THR A 220 14.95 9.33 3.18
C THR A 220 14.99 7.81 3.08
N GLU A 221 15.39 7.27 1.92
CA GLU A 221 15.37 5.85 1.58
C GLU A 221 13.98 5.18 1.70
N GLU A 222 12.91 5.96 1.80
CA GLU A 222 11.54 5.44 1.88
C GLU A 222 11.06 4.90 0.54
N ILE A 223 10.50 3.69 0.54
CA ILE A 223 9.77 3.15 -0.62
C ILE A 223 8.41 3.84 -0.69
N ILE A 224 8.23 4.70 -1.69
CA ILE A 224 7.03 5.52 -1.84
C ILE A 224 5.98 4.87 -2.76
N TRP A 225 6.39 3.91 -3.57
CA TRP A 225 5.51 3.10 -4.40
C TRP A 225 6.14 1.72 -4.59
N ASP A 226 5.39 0.64 -4.33
CA ASP A 226 5.89 -0.73 -4.30
C ASP A 226 4.84 -1.71 -4.84
N SER A 227 4.94 -2.04 -6.13
CA SER A 227 4.09 -3.07 -6.72
C SER A 227 4.66 -4.48 -6.66
N ALA A 228 5.73 -4.73 -5.90
CA ALA A 228 6.30 -6.06 -5.70
C ALA A 228 5.46 -6.89 -4.72
N VAL A 229 4.18 -7.04 -5.05
CA VAL A 229 3.15 -7.76 -4.31
C VAL A 229 2.43 -8.72 -5.26
N PRO A 230 1.86 -9.82 -4.75
CA PRO A 230 1.15 -10.77 -5.61
C PRO A 230 -0.12 -10.16 -6.21
N GLY A 231 -0.62 -10.78 -7.26
CA GLY A 231 -1.93 -10.41 -7.84
C GLY A 231 -1.87 -9.57 -9.12
N PHE A 232 -0.67 -9.16 -9.55
CA PHE A 232 -0.52 -8.45 -10.83
C PHE A 232 -1.12 -9.27 -11.99
N THR A 233 -2.22 -8.77 -12.56
CA THR A 233 -3.01 -9.43 -13.60
C THR A 233 -3.06 -8.53 -14.82
N PHE A 234 -2.81 -9.10 -15.99
CA PHE A 234 -2.92 -8.38 -17.27
C PHE A 234 -3.59 -9.29 -18.28
N SER A 235 -4.81 -8.96 -18.63
CA SER A 235 -5.65 -9.70 -19.57
C SER A 235 -6.42 -8.72 -20.46
N ASP A 236 -7.12 -9.24 -21.46
CA ASP A 236 -7.81 -8.40 -22.45
C ASP A 236 -8.87 -7.45 -21.85
N GLN A 237 -9.50 -7.80 -20.73
CA GLN A 237 -10.56 -7.01 -20.08
C GLN A 237 -10.38 -6.84 -18.57
N LEU A 238 -9.23 -7.23 -18.01
CA LEU A 238 -8.87 -6.96 -16.61
C LEU A 238 -7.38 -6.66 -16.49
N LEU A 239 -7.08 -5.47 -15.97
CA LEU A 239 -5.76 -5.06 -15.54
C LEU A 239 -5.83 -4.82 -14.04
N GLU A 240 -4.95 -5.45 -13.28
CA GLU A 240 -4.87 -5.30 -11.82
C GLU A 240 -3.42 -5.12 -11.41
N ILE A 241 -3.16 -4.06 -10.66
CA ILE A 241 -1.86 -3.78 -10.03
C ILE A 241 -2.14 -3.19 -8.65
N SER A 242 -1.34 -3.60 -7.67
CA SER A 242 -1.42 -3.08 -6.30
C SER A 242 -0.12 -2.40 -5.94
N THR A 243 -0.16 -1.50 -4.96
CA THR A 243 1.04 -0.91 -4.35
C THR A 243 0.94 -0.93 -2.83
N LEU A 244 2.04 -1.19 -2.15
CA LEU A 244 2.15 -0.85 -0.72
C LEU A 244 2.30 0.67 -0.58
N LEU A 245 1.75 1.21 0.50
CA LEU A 245 1.79 2.64 0.81
C LEU A 245 2.81 2.90 1.91
N PRO A 246 3.56 4.03 1.86
CA PRO A 246 4.50 4.39 2.91
C PRO A 246 3.79 4.78 4.22
N SER A 247 2.54 5.26 4.17
CA SER A 247 1.75 5.61 5.35
C SER A 247 0.24 5.41 5.12
N ASN A 248 -0.56 5.68 6.17
CA ASN A 248 -2.02 5.59 6.13
C ASN A 248 -2.70 6.90 5.68
N TYR A 249 -1.93 7.86 5.15
CA TYR A 249 -2.42 9.17 4.73
C TYR A 249 -2.48 9.25 3.22
N VAL A 250 -3.67 9.03 2.67
CA VAL A 250 -3.92 9.00 1.23
C VAL A 250 -5.10 9.92 0.91
N TYR A 251 -4.97 10.70 -0.16
CA TYR A 251 -5.93 11.72 -0.59
C TYR A 251 -6.10 11.67 -2.10
N GLY A 252 -7.27 12.05 -2.61
CA GLY A 252 -7.56 12.02 -4.05
C GLY A 252 -8.54 10.90 -4.39
N PHE A 253 -8.41 10.32 -5.59
CA PHE A 253 -9.44 9.53 -6.29
C PHE A 253 -10.76 10.31 -6.46
N GLY A 254 -11.50 10.01 -7.53
CA GLY A 254 -12.82 10.61 -7.72
C GLY A 254 -13.35 10.44 -9.14
N GLU A 255 -14.60 10.81 -9.42
CA GLU A 255 -15.53 11.46 -8.50
C GLU A 255 -16.38 10.44 -7.73
N THR A 256 -16.26 10.42 -6.40
CA THR A 256 -16.99 9.54 -5.48
C THR A 256 -17.18 10.28 -4.14
N GLU A 257 -18.30 10.03 -3.45
CA GLU A 257 -18.50 10.60 -2.11
C GLU A 257 -17.61 9.87 -1.09
N HIS A 258 -16.62 10.58 -0.53
CA HIS A 258 -15.77 10.10 0.54
C HIS A 258 -16.26 10.63 1.90
N PRO A 259 -16.45 9.77 2.92
CA PRO A 259 -16.85 10.22 4.26
C PRO A 259 -15.84 11.17 4.94
N SER A 260 -14.58 11.11 4.53
CA SER A 260 -13.48 11.93 5.01
C SER A 260 -12.50 12.22 3.88
N TYR A 261 -11.74 13.32 4.01
CA TYR A 261 -10.72 13.68 3.02
C TYR A 261 -9.54 12.69 3.02
N ASN A 262 -9.08 12.27 4.20
CA ASN A 262 -8.16 11.14 4.31
C ASN A 262 -8.92 9.84 4.09
N HIS A 263 -8.38 8.96 3.24
CA HIS A 263 -9.01 7.68 2.93
C HIS A 263 -8.95 6.69 4.10
N ASP A 264 -10.08 6.03 4.36
CA ASP A 264 -10.11 4.86 5.24
C ASP A 264 -9.60 3.63 4.47
N LEU A 265 -8.44 3.11 4.87
CA LEU A 265 -7.78 1.96 4.24
C LEU A 265 -8.34 0.60 4.69
N SER A 266 -9.44 0.58 5.46
CA SER A 266 -10.08 -0.64 5.96
C SER A 266 -10.95 -1.34 4.90
N TYR A 267 -10.33 -1.82 3.82
CA TYR A 267 -10.98 -2.60 2.75
C TYR A 267 -12.15 -1.88 2.06
N HIS A 268 -11.91 -0.65 1.61
CA HIS A 268 -12.87 0.12 0.82
C HIS A 268 -12.68 -0.09 -0.68
N LYS A 269 -13.79 -0.09 -1.43
CA LYS A 269 -13.82 -0.12 -2.90
C LYS A 269 -14.56 1.13 -3.38
N TYR A 270 -13.93 1.89 -4.28
CA TYR A 270 -14.50 3.08 -4.92
C TYR A 270 -14.49 2.86 -6.44
N GLY A 271 -15.66 2.90 -7.05
CA GLY A 271 -15.78 2.75 -8.51
C GLY A 271 -15.44 4.06 -9.22
N LEU A 272 -14.68 3.98 -10.31
CA LEU A 272 -14.35 5.11 -11.17
C LEU A 272 -14.92 4.87 -12.56
N PHE A 273 -16.10 5.43 -12.83
CA PHE A 273 -16.75 5.36 -14.13
C PHE A 273 -17.75 6.51 -14.23
N ALA A 274 -17.57 7.40 -15.21
CA ALA A 274 -18.44 8.56 -15.35
C ALA A 274 -19.91 8.12 -15.50
N LYS A 275 -20.76 8.58 -14.59
CA LYS A 275 -22.18 8.20 -14.54
C LYS A 275 -23.01 9.36 -14.03
N ASP A 276 -24.08 9.66 -14.76
CA ASP A 276 -25.11 10.58 -14.30
C ASP A 276 -25.92 9.92 -13.17
N GLN A 277 -25.64 10.33 -11.94
CA GLN A 277 -26.42 9.96 -10.75
C GLN A 277 -26.18 10.95 -9.60
N PRO A 278 -27.17 11.13 -8.70
CA PRO A 278 -26.97 11.93 -7.49
C PRO A 278 -25.78 11.42 -6.66
N PRO A 279 -25.04 12.31 -5.98
CA PRO A 279 -23.99 11.91 -5.04
C PRO A 279 -24.53 10.92 -4.00
N GLY A 280 -23.74 9.90 -3.70
CA GLY A 280 -24.07 8.92 -2.69
C GLY A 280 -22.87 8.07 -2.28
N TYR A 281 -22.97 7.47 -1.10
CA TYR A 281 -21.90 6.67 -0.51
C TYR A 281 -21.43 5.54 -1.43
N LYS A 282 -20.13 5.56 -1.78
CA LYS A 282 -19.44 4.57 -2.66
C LYS A 282 -20.01 4.47 -4.09
N LEU A 283 -20.75 5.48 -4.53
CA LEU A 283 -21.28 5.56 -5.88
C LEU A 283 -20.33 6.36 -6.79
N ASN A 284 -19.94 5.78 -7.94
CA ASN A 284 -19.17 6.46 -8.99
C ASN A 284 -19.99 7.62 -9.59
N SER A 285 -19.43 8.81 -9.73
CA SER A 285 -20.20 10.00 -10.13
C SER A 285 -19.78 10.53 -11.51
N TYR A 286 -19.87 11.85 -11.74
CA TYR A 286 -19.73 12.45 -13.06
C TYR A 286 -18.30 12.41 -13.60
N GLY A 287 -17.31 12.65 -12.75
CA GLY A 287 -15.89 12.72 -13.10
C GLY A 287 -15.12 11.40 -12.99
N LEU A 288 -13.96 11.36 -13.66
CA LEU A 288 -12.95 10.30 -13.56
C LEU A 288 -11.59 10.94 -13.30
N HIS A 289 -11.10 10.77 -12.07
CA HIS A 289 -9.91 11.41 -11.49
C HIS A 289 -9.08 10.32 -10.79
N PRO A 290 -8.18 9.63 -11.50
CA PRO A 290 -7.44 8.50 -10.96
C PRO A 290 -6.13 8.93 -10.26
N PHE A 291 -6.04 10.21 -9.86
CA PHE A 291 -4.91 10.76 -9.14
C PHE A 291 -5.06 10.54 -7.64
N TYR A 292 -3.99 10.11 -6.97
CA TYR A 292 -3.90 10.19 -5.52
C TYR A 292 -2.57 10.82 -5.08
N MET A 293 -2.58 11.40 -3.89
CA MET A 293 -1.42 11.87 -3.15
C MET A 293 -1.28 11.06 -1.86
N GLY A 294 -0.07 10.58 -1.59
CA GLY A 294 0.29 9.90 -0.34
C GLY A 294 1.27 10.74 0.48
N LEU A 295 1.03 10.88 1.78
CA LEU A 295 2.04 11.41 2.68
C LEU A 295 3.00 10.30 3.12
N GLU A 296 4.26 10.66 3.29
CA GLU A 296 5.33 9.76 3.69
C GLU A 296 5.61 9.85 5.19
N LYS A 297 6.33 8.88 5.76
CA LYS A 297 6.64 8.89 7.20
C LYS A 297 7.56 10.06 7.55
N SER A 298 8.44 10.43 6.62
CA SER A 298 9.32 11.61 6.67
C SER A 298 8.62 12.95 6.44
N LYS A 299 7.29 12.98 6.33
CA LYS A 299 6.48 14.20 6.10
C LYS A 299 6.69 14.84 4.71
N ASN A 300 7.31 14.10 3.79
CA ASN A 300 7.27 14.40 2.36
C ASN A 300 5.94 13.89 1.75
N ALA A 301 5.74 14.17 0.47
CA ALA A 301 4.59 13.68 -0.28
C ALA A 301 5.00 13.19 -1.67
N HIS A 302 4.24 12.24 -2.19
CA HIS A 302 4.30 11.79 -3.58
C HIS A 302 2.89 11.77 -4.17
N GLY A 303 2.80 11.86 -5.49
CA GLY A 303 1.55 11.73 -6.23
C GLY A 303 1.67 10.65 -7.30
N VAL A 304 0.56 9.97 -7.58
CA VAL A 304 0.45 8.98 -8.65
C VAL A 304 -0.78 9.28 -9.47
N LEU A 305 -0.62 9.27 -10.79
CA LEU A 305 -1.68 9.40 -11.77
C LEU A 305 -1.64 8.18 -12.68
N LEU A 306 -2.78 7.51 -12.85
CA LEU A 306 -2.97 6.44 -13.83
C LEU A 306 -3.48 7.00 -15.16
#